data_AF-A0A9P5HN06-F1
#
_entry.id   AF-A0A9P5HN06-F1
#
_cell.length_a   1.000
_cell.length_b   1.000
_cell.length_c   1.000
_cell.angle_alpha   90.00
_cell.angle_beta   90.00
_cell.angle_gamma   90.00
#
_symmetry.space_group_name_H-M   'P 1'
#
loop_
_entity.id
_entity.type
_entity.pdbx_description
1 polymer ?
#
loop_
_entity_poly.entity_id
_entity_poly.type
_entity_poly.pdbx_seq_one_letter_code
_entity_poly.pdbx_strand_id
1 'polypeptide(L)'
;MVFNAETVKTDRVRKIKIAGYDQVFALTQWIVNNGLEQNWLELMASGDPDLMADLSFSQPGAGEIYGAKVGAPRIVVQTGYAEDLSGVIYLMCFDAGTFELTHNALGEDGKPKKNKKGKVETITKEYDMAGWRIAFSMQLGMTLVERSSDKFKKLGIKAGEYSLNELQAKFETAEFEPKDCIFGEFTWDEFSKPEKDSFDFVISHLKRELLDVLKAKCSTVGFCLKEDGAAPQSSKPEMTFKPNEIQYQTYPWVDPGAANFQPSSGIKGNQRLNYLLYCETTGNRKLPPIDQRFLPRNGNWTDGRLDNLPDEAQPESTEFGAFHMARRNFFDGYLLKKLRQLNHILNPSLSFAYVKVDDWSNPWCAWNCDLTIGDLRGRSKDDSFYDFKLIEGSSPPKWEFKNSITSKQGYDESGLDGWSAKVWGDASCETRNTVSFEPGSDLVTVEGTSTVYFKFRYWEYKALKKNIDRTENVQWTVKWKMLLDLEAVDDGGLQIKSVFEGPTVSMKEEGISTLGGYCDYTKKAFTSAISNMSGLQKELAEDLAGKQGLVLPAGGVFFFKNPILGHDGDLVCSIAYSKIQPKVMFNPEDHTAINDDANKRATYNVGSEQPLPPPATGGSIPL
;
A
#
# COMPACT_ATOMS: atom_id res chain seq x y z
N MET A 1 -30.11 -7.16 -13.33
CA MET A 1 -28.80 -7.83 -13.37
C MET A 1 -28.16 -7.65 -12.01
N VAL A 2 -27.81 -8.75 -11.33
CA VAL A 2 -27.12 -8.71 -10.04
C VAL A 2 -25.62 -8.54 -10.33
N PHE A 3 -25.02 -7.45 -9.88
CA PHE A 3 -23.59 -7.16 -10.07
C PHE A 3 -22.75 -7.92 -9.06
N ASN A 4 -21.62 -8.45 -9.50
CA ASN A 4 -20.71 -9.22 -8.66
C ASN A 4 -19.48 -8.36 -8.32
N ALA A 5 -19.37 -7.90 -7.06
CA ALA A 5 -18.20 -7.19 -6.54
C ALA A 5 -16.89 -7.97 -6.74
N GLU A 6 -16.98 -9.29 -6.93
CA GLU A 6 -15.86 -10.16 -7.30
C GLU A 6 -15.16 -9.73 -8.59
N THR A 7 -15.86 -9.15 -9.58
CA THR A 7 -15.25 -8.84 -10.89
C THR A 7 -14.22 -7.71 -10.80
N VAL A 8 -14.44 -6.65 -10.01
CA VAL A 8 -13.49 -5.53 -9.90
C VAL A 8 -12.35 -5.83 -8.94
N LYS A 9 -12.64 -6.55 -7.85
CA LYS A 9 -11.60 -7.18 -7.03
C LYS A 9 -10.68 -8.07 -7.89
N THR A 10 -11.25 -8.78 -8.87
CA THR A 10 -10.47 -9.59 -9.82
C THR A 10 -9.55 -8.74 -10.71
N ASP A 11 -9.97 -7.55 -11.15
CA ASP A 11 -9.13 -6.66 -11.97
C ASP A 11 -7.91 -6.16 -11.18
N ARG A 12 -8.13 -5.65 -9.96
CA ARG A 12 -7.06 -5.16 -9.08
C ARG A 12 -6.06 -6.25 -8.73
N VAL A 13 -6.55 -7.47 -8.51
CA VAL A 13 -5.74 -8.62 -8.12
C VAL A 13 -5.00 -9.23 -9.31
N ARG A 14 -5.59 -9.30 -10.51
CA ARG A 14 -5.06 -10.13 -11.61
C ARG A 14 -4.69 -9.39 -12.88
N LYS A 15 -5.28 -8.22 -13.15
CA LYS A 15 -5.10 -7.52 -14.44
C LYS A 15 -4.22 -6.28 -14.33
N ILE A 16 -4.39 -5.51 -13.25
CA ILE A 16 -3.60 -4.30 -13.01
C ILE A 16 -2.14 -4.67 -12.81
N LYS A 17 -1.25 -3.94 -13.49
CA LYS A 17 0.20 -4.08 -13.38
C LYS A 17 0.83 -2.70 -13.26
N ILE A 18 1.73 -2.55 -12.29
CA ILE A 18 2.48 -1.31 -12.07
C ILE A 18 3.73 -1.18 -12.96
N ALA A 19 3.93 -2.09 -13.92
CA ALA A 19 4.88 -2.03 -15.05
C ALA A 19 6.24 -1.34 -14.78
N GLY A 20 6.97 -1.77 -13.75
CA GLY A 20 8.32 -1.29 -13.47
C GLY A 20 8.39 -0.16 -12.44
N TYR A 21 7.27 0.44 -12.06
CA TYR A 21 7.15 1.33 -10.90
C TYR A 21 7.19 0.56 -9.58
N ASP A 22 7.46 1.29 -8.49
CA ASP A 22 7.51 0.76 -7.12
C ASP A 22 6.20 0.99 -6.38
N GLN A 23 5.57 2.12 -6.62
CA GLN A 23 4.33 2.55 -6.01
C GLN A 23 3.45 3.22 -7.07
N VAL A 24 2.14 3.00 -7.01
CA VAL A 24 1.16 3.71 -7.85
C VAL A 24 -0.01 4.14 -6.98
N PHE A 25 -0.30 5.44 -6.99
CA PHE A 25 -1.55 5.99 -6.46
C PHE A 25 -2.49 6.27 -7.61
N ALA A 26 -3.67 5.67 -7.58
CA ALA A 26 -4.74 5.89 -8.55
C ALA A 26 -5.85 6.68 -7.89
N LEU A 27 -6.02 7.93 -8.27
CA LEU A 27 -7.00 8.83 -7.67
C LEU A 27 -8.06 9.18 -8.68
N THR A 28 -9.32 8.91 -8.36
CA THR A 28 -10.42 9.28 -9.24
C THR A 28 -10.51 10.80 -9.38
N GLN A 29 -11.01 11.26 -10.52
CA GLN A 29 -11.34 12.65 -10.79
C GLN A 29 -12.27 13.21 -9.71
N TRP A 30 -13.14 12.37 -9.14
CA TRP A 30 -13.96 12.72 -7.98
C TRP A 30 -13.11 13.18 -6.79
N ILE A 31 -12.10 12.39 -6.39
CA ILE A 31 -11.19 12.75 -5.27
C ILE A 31 -10.47 14.05 -5.60
N VAL A 32 -9.91 14.16 -6.80
CA VAL A 32 -9.13 15.34 -7.21
C VAL A 32 -9.99 16.61 -7.20
N ASN A 33 -11.22 16.53 -7.72
CA ASN A 33 -12.15 17.65 -7.75
C ASN A 33 -12.65 18.07 -6.38
N ASN A 34 -12.85 17.12 -5.46
CA ASN A 34 -13.17 17.45 -4.07
C ASN A 34 -12.00 18.18 -3.40
N GLY A 35 -10.77 17.81 -3.72
CA GLY A 35 -9.57 18.52 -3.29
C GLY A 35 -9.51 19.96 -3.79
N LEU A 36 -9.73 20.15 -5.09
CA LEU A 36 -9.79 21.47 -5.71
C LEU A 36 -10.88 22.34 -5.06
N GLU A 37 -12.04 21.75 -4.76
CA GLU A 37 -13.10 22.43 -4.04
C GLU A 37 -12.70 22.85 -2.62
N GLN A 38 -12.03 21.98 -1.86
CA GLN A 38 -11.58 22.34 -0.52
C GLN A 38 -10.56 23.48 -0.57
N ASN A 39 -9.54 23.38 -1.45
CA ASN A 39 -8.56 24.43 -1.64
C ASN A 39 -9.23 25.77 -2.00
N TRP A 40 -10.27 25.72 -2.85
CA TRP A 40 -11.06 26.88 -3.20
C TRP A 40 -11.82 27.46 -2.01
N LEU A 41 -12.50 26.63 -1.22
CA LEU A 41 -13.25 27.09 -0.04
C LEU A 41 -12.33 27.70 1.02
N GLU A 42 -11.16 27.13 1.27
CA GLU A 42 -10.16 27.69 2.18
C GLU A 42 -9.65 29.05 1.69
N LEU A 43 -9.42 29.15 0.39
CA LEU A 43 -9.00 30.39 -0.27
C LEU A 43 -10.07 31.48 -0.12
N MET A 44 -11.33 31.14 -0.36
CA MET A 44 -12.48 32.03 -0.16
C MET A 44 -12.62 32.46 1.31
N ALA A 45 -12.43 31.53 2.24
CA ALA A 45 -12.53 31.79 3.67
C ALA A 45 -11.39 32.69 4.20
N SER A 46 -10.25 32.74 3.49
CA SER A 46 -9.11 33.59 3.86
C SER A 46 -9.40 35.10 3.71
N GLY A 47 -10.46 35.46 2.98
CA GLY A 47 -10.86 36.85 2.80
C GLY A 47 -9.89 37.67 1.94
N ASP A 48 -9.04 37.00 1.14
CA ASP A 48 -8.09 37.64 0.25
C ASP A 48 -8.84 38.48 -0.81
N PRO A 49 -8.77 39.82 -0.76
CA PRO A 49 -9.59 40.71 -1.59
C PRO A 49 -9.21 40.63 -3.08
N ASP A 50 -7.99 40.19 -3.39
CA ASP A 50 -7.49 40.04 -4.76
C ASP A 50 -8.12 38.83 -5.49
N LEU A 51 -8.85 37.97 -4.76
CA LEU A 51 -9.45 36.76 -5.32
C LEU A 51 -10.88 36.93 -5.81
N MET A 52 -11.60 37.98 -5.37
CA MET A 52 -13.07 37.98 -5.40
C MET A 52 -13.78 39.35 -5.34
N ALA A 53 -13.12 40.44 -5.71
CA ALA A 53 -13.89 41.64 -6.05
C ALA A 53 -14.41 41.50 -7.49
N ASP A 54 -15.60 40.91 -7.66
CA ASP A 54 -16.39 40.85 -8.90
C ASP A 54 -15.57 40.79 -10.19
N LEU A 55 -15.33 39.58 -10.75
CA LEU A 55 -14.62 39.46 -12.02
C LEU A 55 -15.39 40.27 -13.07
N SER A 56 -14.83 41.41 -13.43
CA SER A 56 -15.45 42.36 -14.33
C SER A 56 -14.39 42.88 -15.27
N PHE A 57 -14.55 42.65 -16.56
CA PHE A 57 -13.66 43.20 -17.57
C PHE A 57 -14.43 43.42 -18.86
N SER A 58 -14.06 44.47 -19.57
CA SER A 58 -14.67 44.87 -20.82
C SER A 58 -13.64 44.76 -21.94
N GLN A 59 -13.99 44.03 -23.01
CA GLN A 59 -13.21 43.97 -24.24
C GLN A 59 -13.91 44.84 -25.30
N PRO A 60 -13.39 46.04 -25.59
CA PRO A 60 -14.06 47.01 -26.46
C PRO A 60 -14.44 46.40 -27.81
N GLY A 61 -15.74 46.48 -28.14
CA GLY A 61 -16.29 46.00 -29.41
C GLY A 61 -16.53 44.48 -29.49
N ALA A 62 -16.25 43.71 -28.44
CA ALA A 62 -16.51 42.27 -28.38
C ALA A 62 -17.50 41.91 -27.26
N GLY A 63 -17.40 42.53 -26.09
CA GLY A 63 -18.27 42.22 -24.96
C GLY A 63 -17.66 42.56 -23.60
N GLU A 64 -18.41 42.27 -22.55
CA GLU A 64 -18.05 42.54 -21.16
C GLU A 64 -18.53 41.40 -20.27
N ILE A 65 -17.73 41.03 -19.26
CA ILE A 65 -18.20 40.26 -18.11
C ILE A 65 -18.33 41.22 -16.96
N TYR A 66 -19.43 41.17 -16.21
CA TYR A 66 -19.60 41.97 -15.00
C TYR A 66 -20.39 41.24 -13.92
N GLY A 67 -20.08 41.55 -12.65
CA GLY A 67 -20.71 40.94 -11.48
C GLY A 67 -20.48 39.43 -11.37
N ALA A 68 -19.45 38.91 -12.04
CA ALA A 68 -19.20 37.47 -12.10
C ALA A 68 -18.58 36.95 -10.80
N LYS A 69 -19.19 35.88 -10.30
CA LYS A 69 -18.73 35.11 -9.15
C LYS A 69 -18.23 33.77 -9.64
N VAL A 70 -16.91 33.59 -9.56
CA VAL A 70 -16.28 32.33 -9.92
C VAL A 70 -16.63 31.30 -8.84
N GLY A 71 -16.99 30.09 -9.27
CA GLY A 71 -17.19 28.93 -8.41
C GLY A 71 -15.93 28.07 -8.33
N ALA A 72 -15.96 27.03 -7.50
CA ALA A 72 -14.82 26.13 -7.35
C ALA A 72 -14.42 25.48 -8.69
N PRO A 73 -13.14 25.52 -9.09
CA PRO A 73 -12.72 24.91 -10.33
C PRO A 73 -12.88 23.38 -10.28
N ARG A 74 -12.91 22.78 -11.47
CA ARG A 74 -12.99 21.33 -11.66
C ARG A 74 -12.06 20.93 -12.78
N ILE A 75 -11.57 19.70 -12.75
CA ILE A 75 -10.88 19.07 -13.87
C ILE A 75 -11.70 17.90 -14.42
N VAL A 76 -11.54 17.67 -15.72
CA VAL A 76 -11.93 16.45 -16.41
C VAL A 76 -10.67 15.72 -16.82
N VAL A 77 -10.50 14.51 -16.29
CA VAL A 77 -9.45 13.60 -16.69
C VAL A 77 -9.80 13.07 -18.07
N GLN A 78 -8.96 13.38 -19.05
CA GLN A 78 -9.21 12.98 -20.44
C GLN A 78 -8.99 11.47 -20.62
N THR A 79 -9.90 10.81 -21.34
CA THR A 79 -9.80 9.38 -21.69
C THR A 79 -9.23 9.14 -23.10
N GLY A 80 -8.96 10.22 -23.84
CA GLY A 80 -8.49 10.25 -25.23
C GLY A 80 -7.12 9.60 -25.46
N TYR A 81 -6.72 9.49 -26.72
CA TYR A 81 -5.65 8.65 -27.29
C TYR A 81 -4.28 8.70 -26.59
N ALA A 82 -3.47 7.66 -26.81
CA ALA A 82 -2.15 7.37 -26.20
C ALA A 82 -1.09 8.48 -26.31
N GLU A 83 -1.36 9.58 -27.02
CA GLU A 83 -0.41 10.66 -27.28
C GLU A 83 -0.49 11.78 -26.22
N ASP A 84 -1.62 11.96 -25.53
CA ASP A 84 -1.79 12.99 -24.50
C ASP A 84 -2.27 12.43 -23.16
N LEU A 85 -1.38 11.67 -22.51
CA LEU A 85 -1.62 11.09 -21.19
C LEU A 85 -1.32 12.07 -20.04
N SER A 86 -1.03 13.33 -20.34
CA SER A 86 -0.77 14.40 -19.37
C SER A 86 -1.82 15.52 -19.41
N GLY A 87 -2.72 15.49 -20.40
CA GLY A 87 -3.78 16.47 -20.61
C GLY A 87 -4.99 16.31 -19.70
N VAL A 88 -5.53 17.45 -19.25
CA VAL A 88 -6.82 17.55 -18.56
C VAL A 88 -7.65 18.67 -19.17
N ILE A 89 -8.97 18.64 -18.98
CA ILE A 89 -9.81 19.81 -19.25
C ILE A 89 -10.04 20.51 -17.91
N TYR A 90 -9.58 21.73 -17.77
CA TYR A 90 -9.86 22.58 -16.63
C TYR A 90 -11.16 23.36 -16.88
N LEU A 91 -12.09 23.25 -15.95
CA LEU A 91 -13.39 23.90 -15.97
C LEU A 91 -13.39 25.05 -14.97
N MET A 92 -13.47 26.25 -15.51
CA MET A 92 -13.77 27.45 -14.75
C MET A 92 -15.27 27.55 -14.55
N CYS A 93 -15.71 27.47 -13.30
CA CYS A 93 -17.12 27.47 -12.95
C CYS A 93 -17.58 28.89 -12.57
N PHE A 94 -18.82 29.23 -12.89
CA PHE A 94 -19.43 30.50 -12.51
C PHE A 94 -20.71 30.23 -11.70
N ASP A 95 -20.79 30.80 -10.52
CA ASP A 95 -21.96 30.71 -9.63
C ASP A 95 -22.96 31.84 -9.92
N ALA A 96 -22.48 32.97 -10.45
CA ALA A 96 -23.29 34.10 -10.89
C ALA A 96 -22.49 34.98 -11.87
N GLY A 97 -23.17 35.90 -12.54
CA GLY A 97 -22.57 36.94 -13.37
C GLY A 97 -23.35 37.21 -14.64
N THR A 98 -22.99 38.27 -15.35
CA THR A 98 -23.54 38.56 -16.67
C THR A 98 -22.42 38.59 -17.70
N PHE A 99 -22.64 37.89 -18.81
CA PHE A 99 -21.82 37.94 -20.00
C PHE A 99 -22.56 38.76 -21.07
N GLU A 100 -22.09 39.97 -21.31
CA GLU A 100 -22.55 40.81 -22.41
C GLU A 100 -21.69 40.54 -23.64
N LEU A 101 -22.30 40.14 -24.75
CA LEU A 101 -21.63 39.89 -26.01
C LEU A 101 -22.08 40.93 -27.04
N THR A 102 -21.12 41.68 -27.58
CA THR A 102 -21.35 42.64 -28.66
C THR A 102 -20.75 42.13 -29.96
N HIS A 103 -21.57 42.03 -31.01
CA HIS A 103 -21.13 41.59 -32.33
C HIS A 103 -21.82 42.38 -33.45
N ASN A 104 -21.30 42.27 -34.68
CA ASN A 104 -21.91 42.94 -35.83
C ASN A 104 -23.24 42.26 -36.20
N ALA A 105 -24.27 43.07 -36.48
CA ALA A 105 -25.49 42.59 -37.11
C ALA A 105 -25.20 42.11 -38.53
N LEU A 106 -25.74 40.97 -38.93
CA LEU A 106 -25.63 40.48 -40.32
C LEU A 106 -26.91 40.81 -41.11
N GLY A 107 -26.74 41.21 -42.38
CA GLY A 107 -27.82 41.29 -43.35
C GLY A 107 -28.17 39.92 -43.95
N GLU A 108 -29.19 39.85 -44.79
CA GLU A 108 -29.62 38.61 -45.48
C GLU A 108 -28.50 37.99 -46.33
N ASP A 109 -27.53 38.79 -46.78
CA ASP A 109 -26.37 38.36 -47.55
C ASP A 109 -25.19 37.87 -46.68
N GLY A 110 -25.38 37.79 -45.36
CA GLY A 110 -24.36 37.38 -44.39
C GLY A 110 -23.26 38.41 -44.17
N LYS A 111 -23.40 39.64 -44.67
CA LYS A 111 -22.42 40.73 -44.45
C LYS A 111 -22.84 41.66 -43.32
N PRO A 112 -21.89 42.41 -42.71
CA PRO A 112 -22.22 43.38 -41.68
C PRO A 112 -23.24 44.41 -42.18
N LYS A 113 -24.40 44.45 -41.52
CA LYS A 113 -25.49 45.38 -41.81
C LYS A 113 -25.05 46.79 -41.43
N LYS A 114 -25.28 47.75 -42.32
CA LYS A 114 -25.00 49.16 -42.07
C LYS A 114 -26.29 49.93 -41.80
N ASN A 115 -26.26 50.82 -40.82
CA ASN A 115 -27.37 51.73 -40.56
C ASN A 115 -27.44 52.85 -41.62
N LYS A 116 -28.47 53.71 -41.54
CA LYS A 116 -28.68 54.83 -42.48
C LYS A 116 -27.51 55.83 -42.56
N LYS A 117 -26.56 55.79 -41.62
CA LYS A 117 -25.35 56.63 -41.59
C LYS A 117 -24.10 55.89 -42.11
N GLY A 118 -24.27 54.70 -42.67
CA GLY A 118 -23.17 53.87 -43.19
C GLY A 118 -22.31 53.20 -42.11
N LYS A 119 -22.66 53.32 -40.82
CA LYS A 119 -21.96 52.64 -39.73
C LYS A 119 -22.48 51.22 -39.58
N VAL A 120 -21.59 50.28 -39.28
CA VAL A 120 -21.97 48.90 -38.97
C VAL A 120 -22.88 48.90 -37.74
N GLU A 121 -24.02 48.23 -37.85
CA GLU A 121 -24.97 48.02 -36.77
C GLU A 121 -24.44 46.91 -35.87
N THR A 122 -24.41 47.14 -34.56
CA THR A 122 -23.98 46.16 -33.56
C THR A 122 -25.20 45.63 -32.81
N ILE A 123 -25.15 44.36 -32.44
CA ILE A 123 -26.12 43.69 -31.58
C ILE A 123 -25.39 43.37 -30.28
N THR A 124 -26.03 43.71 -29.17
CA THR A 124 -25.57 43.38 -27.83
C THR A 124 -26.57 42.41 -27.22
N LYS A 125 -26.07 41.28 -26.71
CA LYS A 125 -26.87 40.26 -26.03
C LYS A 125 -26.27 40.02 -24.65
N GLU A 126 -27.13 39.86 -23.66
CA GLU A 126 -26.74 39.52 -22.31
C GLU A 126 -27.10 38.07 -22.02
N TYR A 127 -26.20 37.39 -21.33
CA TYR A 127 -26.36 36.02 -20.90
C TYR A 127 -26.10 35.92 -19.39
N ASP A 128 -26.99 35.25 -18.67
CA ASP A 128 -26.77 34.86 -17.27
C ASP A 128 -25.70 33.76 -17.21
N MET A 129 -24.64 34.00 -16.45
CA MET A 129 -23.51 33.08 -16.28
C MET A 129 -23.71 32.09 -15.13
N ALA A 130 -24.82 32.15 -14.39
CA ALA A 130 -25.09 31.20 -13.31
C ALA A 130 -25.04 29.75 -13.83
N GLY A 131 -24.16 28.94 -13.25
CA GLY A 131 -23.94 27.54 -13.64
C GLY A 131 -23.09 27.34 -14.89
N TRP A 132 -22.53 28.40 -15.49
CA TRP A 132 -21.63 28.28 -16.63
C TRP A 132 -20.34 27.55 -16.26
N ARG A 133 -19.79 26.80 -17.22
CA ARG A 133 -18.49 26.16 -17.13
C ARG A 133 -17.72 26.42 -18.42
N ILE A 134 -16.64 27.19 -18.31
CA ILE A 134 -15.75 27.48 -19.43
C ILE A 134 -14.59 26.49 -19.39
N ALA A 135 -14.41 25.74 -20.46
CA ALA A 135 -13.47 24.64 -20.56
C ALA A 135 -12.19 25.02 -21.28
N PHE A 136 -11.05 24.64 -20.70
CA PHE A 136 -9.74 24.78 -21.28
C PHE A 136 -9.01 23.44 -21.27
N SER A 137 -8.52 22.95 -22.41
CA SER A 137 -7.58 21.84 -22.44
C SER A 137 -6.21 22.32 -21.98
N MET A 138 -5.55 21.56 -21.12
CA MET A 138 -4.32 21.97 -20.45
C MET A 138 -3.42 20.78 -20.19
N GLN A 139 -2.11 21.01 -20.25
CA GLN A 139 -1.13 20.05 -19.77
C GLN A 139 -0.93 20.18 -18.26
N LEU A 140 -0.72 19.07 -17.58
CA LEU A 140 -0.23 19.09 -16.21
C LEU A 140 1.30 19.26 -16.19
N GLY A 141 1.84 19.59 -15.03
CA GLY A 141 3.26 19.36 -14.77
C GLY A 141 3.66 19.66 -13.34
N MET A 142 4.86 19.19 -13.00
CA MET A 142 5.37 19.28 -11.64
C MET A 142 6.27 20.50 -11.46
N THR A 143 6.07 21.19 -10.35
CA THR A 143 6.92 22.31 -9.91
C THR A 143 7.39 22.04 -8.49
N LEU A 144 8.68 22.24 -8.21
CA LEU A 144 9.23 22.13 -6.86
C LEU A 144 8.68 23.27 -5.98
N VAL A 145 8.15 22.93 -4.81
CA VAL A 145 7.71 23.91 -3.81
C VAL A 145 8.90 24.30 -2.94
N GLU A 146 9.20 25.59 -2.89
CA GLU A 146 10.28 26.11 -2.05
C GLU A 146 9.99 25.86 -0.56
N ARG A 147 11.00 25.34 0.16
CA ARG A 147 10.90 25.01 1.60
C ARG A 147 10.60 26.20 2.50
N SER A 148 11.02 27.39 2.10
CA SER A 148 10.78 28.66 2.79
C SER A 148 9.35 29.16 2.63
N SER A 149 8.61 28.65 1.64
CA SER A 149 7.26 29.13 1.31
C SER A 149 6.27 28.79 2.42
N ASP A 150 5.28 29.67 2.62
CA ASP A 150 4.21 29.42 3.59
C ASP A 150 3.34 28.22 3.18
N LYS A 151 3.26 27.93 1.87
CA LYS A 151 2.64 26.73 1.33
C LYS A 151 3.31 25.46 1.89
N PHE A 152 4.64 25.38 1.86
CA PHE A 152 5.38 24.25 2.42
C PHE A 152 5.15 24.11 3.93
N LYS A 153 5.18 25.23 4.68
CA LYS A 153 4.98 25.23 6.14
C LYS A 153 3.57 24.78 6.54
N LYS A 154 2.54 25.24 5.81
CA LYS A 154 1.13 24.90 6.08
C LYS A 154 0.83 23.41 5.97
N LEU A 155 1.56 22.68 5.13
CA LEU A 155 1.40 21.24 4.97
C LEU A 155 2.00 20.43 6.13
N GLY A 156 2.65 21.08 7.11
CA GLY A 156 3.19 20.41 8.29
C GLY A 156 4.36 19.46 8.00
N ILE A 157 4.88 19.46 6.77
CA ILE A 157 6.04 18.65 6.36
C ILE A 157 7.28 19.22 7.04
N LYS A 158 8.00 18.40 7.81
CA LYS A 158 9.22 18.84 8.49
C LYS A 158 10.34 19.06 7.47
N ALA A 159 10.84 20.30 7.41
CA ALA A 159 11.92 20.67 6.50
C ALA A 159 13.19 19.85 6.79
N GLY A 160 13.85 19.37 5.73
CA GLY A 160 15.12 18.62 5.82
C GLY A 160 15.03 17.15 5.42
N GLU A 161 13.84 16.56 5.43
CA GLU A 161 13.65 15.13 5.14
C GLU A 161 13.16 14.88 3.69
N TYR A 162 12.45 15.85 3.09
CA TYR A 162 11.84 15.71 1.76
C TYR A 162 11.85 17.03 0.97
N SER A 163 11.80 16.92 -0.35
CA SER A 163 11.25 17.96 -1.23
C SER A 163 9.77 17.71 -1.47
N LEU A 164 9.04 18.79 -1.70
CA LEU A 164 7.62 18.76 -2.05
C LEU A 164 7.49 19.22 -3.48
N ASN A 165 6.88 18.42 -4.33
CA ASN A 165 6.51 18.81 -5.68
C ASN A 165 5.00 19.03 -5.76
N GLU A 166 4.62 20.01 -6.56
CA GLU A 166 3.24 20.38 -6.81
C GLU A 166 2.89 20.01 -8.25
N LEU A 167 1.85 19.21 -8.43
CA LEU A 167 1.27 18.97 -9.74
C LEU A 167 0.30 20.11 -10.06
N GLN A 168 0.60 20.85 -11.12
CA GLN A 168 -0.12 22.05 -11.52
C GLN A 168 -0.74 21.88 -12.90
N ALA A 169 -1.94 22.44 -13.10
CA ALA A 169 -2.47 22.73 -14.42
C ALA A 169 -1.68 23.90 -15.02
N LYS A 170 -1.02 23.68 -16.16
CA LYS A 170 -0.15 24.67 -16.82
C LYS A 170 -0.97 25.61 -17.67
N PHE A 171 -1.33 26.74 -17.08
CA PHE A 171 -2.09 27.82 -17.70
C PHE A 171 -1.45 28.38 -18.98
N GLU A 172 -0.14 28.23 -19.18
CA GLU A 172 0.56 28.57 -20.42
C GLU A 172 0.14 27.69 -21.61
N THR A 173 -0.31 26.47 -21.33
CA THR A 173 -0.75 25.48 -22.33
C THR A 173 -2.25 25.46 -22.55
N ALA A 174 -3.00 26.36 -21.90
CA ALA A 174 -4.45 26.38 -21.99
C ALA A 174 -4.94 26.64 -23.42
N GLU A 175 -5.76 25.77 -23.97
CA GLU A 175 -6.50 26.00 -25.22
C GLU A 175 -8.00 25.97 -24.92
N PHE A 176 -8.77 26.90 -25.50
CA PHE A 176 -10.21 26.97 -25.27
C PHE A 176 -10.90 25.78 -25.94
N GLU A 177 -11.76 25.06 -25.21
CA GLU A 177 -12.47 23.87 -25.69
C GLU A 177 -13.99 24.12 -25.69
N PRO A 178 -14.55 24.76 -26.72
CA PRO A 178 -15.96 25.14 -26.73
C PRO A 178 -16.92 23.95 -26.59
N LYS A 179 -16.54 22.79 -27.13
CA LYS A 179 -17.35 21.54 -27.09
C LYS A 179 -17.56 20.99 -25.68
N ASP A 180 -16.65 21.33 -24.75
CA ASP A 180 -16.66 20.87 -23.36
C ASP A 180 -17.20 21.94 -22.40
N CYS A 181 -17.60 23.10 -22.93
CA CYS A 181 -18.22 24.17 -22.16
C CYS A 181 -19.70 23.89 -21.85
N ILE A 182 -20.21 24.49 -20.79
CA ILE A 182 -21.63 24.49 -20.42
C ILE A 182 -22.07 25.94 -20.27
N PHE A 183 -23.07 26.36 -21.06
CA PHE A 183 -23.57 27.75 -21.07
C PHE A 183 -25.03 27.83 -20.58
N GLY A 184 -25.31 27.15 -19.46
CA GLY A 184 -26.66 27.06 -18.90
C GLY A 184 -27.61 26.30 -19.83
N GLU A 185 -28.62 26.99 -20.36
CA GLU A 185 -29.59 26.44 -21.31
C GLU A 185 -29.06 26.41 -22.75
N PHE A 186 -27.94 27.10 -23.03
CA PHE A 186 -27.37 27.19 -24.37
C PHE A 186 -26.22 26.19 -24.59
N THR A 187 -26.08 25.77 -25.83
CA THR A 187 -24.95 24.99 -26.33
C THR A 187 -24.08 25.84 -27.25
N TRP A 188 -22.79 25.50 -27.38
CA TRP A 188 -21.88 26.24 -28.26
C TRP A 188 -22.39 26.34 -29.71
N ASP A 189 -23.06 25.29 -30.19
CA ASP A 189 -23.54 25.24 -31.57
C ASP A 189 -24.70 26.20 -31.87
N GLU A 190 -25.41 26.66 -30.84
CA GLU A 190 -26.51 27.62 -30.98
C GLU A 190 -26.02 29.07 -31.18
N PHE A 191 -24.77 29.37 -30.83
CA PHE A 191 -24.17 30.66 -31.12
C PHE A 191 -23.91 30.82 -32.62
N SER A 192 -24.34 31.94 -33.18
CA SER A 192 -24.03 32.33 -34.55
C SER A 192 -22.52 32.57 -34.73
N LYS A 193 -22.04 32.49 -35.97
CA LYS A 193 -20.62 32.72 -36.26
C LYS A 193 -20.09 34.07 -35.70
N PRO A 194 -20.76 35.22 -35.87
CA PRO A 194 -20.31 36.47 -35.28
C PRO A 194 -20.25 36.45 -33.74
N GLU A 195 -21.17 35.72 -33.10
CA GLU A 195 -21.15 35.55 -31.66
C GLU A 195 -19.94 34.74 -31.23
N LYS A 196 -19.67 33.61 -31.90
CA LYS A 196 -18.48 32.79 -31.66
C LYS A 196 -17.19 33.60 -31.82
N ASP A 197 -17.08 34.37 -32.90
CA ASP A 197 -15.92 35.23 -33.16
C ASP A 197 -15.73 36.26 -32.02
N SER A 198 -16.80 36.95 -31.59
CA SER A 198 -16.74 37.88 -30.45
C SER A 198 -16.43 37.16 -29.13
N PHE A 199 -16.99 35.96 -28.93
CA PHE A 199 -16.77 35.16 -27.74
C PHE A 199 -15.29 34.77 -27.61
N ASP A 200 -14.66 34.32 -28.70
CA ASP A 200 -13.24 33.98 -28.75
C ASP A 200 -12.35 35.17 -28.35
N PHE A 201 -12.72 36.41 -28.74
CA PHE A 201 -12.02 37.61 -28.28
C PHE A 201 -12.17 37.85 -26.77
N VAL A 202 -13.39 37.71 -26.23
CA VAL A 202 -13.65 37.88 -24.80
C VAL A 202 -12.95 36.79 -23.99
N ILE A 203 -12.97 35.53 -24.44
CA ILE A 203 -12.26 34.41 -23.80
C ILE A 203 -10.76 34.57 -23.88
N SER A 204 -10.21 35.06 -24.98
CA SER A 204 -8.77 35.35 -25.08
C SER A 204 -8.34 36.41 -24.07
N HIS A 205 -9.19 37.40 -23.82
CA HIS A 205 -8.95 38.41 -22.78
C HIS A 205 -9.12 37.82 -21.38
N LEU A 206 -10.21 37.09 -21.12
CA LEU A 206 -10.46 36.37 -19.87
C LEU A 206 -9.26 35.48 -19.51
N LYS A 207 -8.76 34.75 -20.50
CA LYS A 207 -7.56 33.93 -20.39
C LYS A 207 -6.40 34.81 -19.91
N ARG A 208 -6.06 35.91 -20.59
CA ARG A 208 -4.94 36.75 -20.13
C ARG A 208 -5.09 37.28 -18.70
N GLU A 209 -6.26 37.83 -18.34
CA GLU A 209 -6.44 38.50 -17.04
C GLU A 209 -6.62 37.51 -15.88
N LEU A 210 -7.38 36.43 -16.10
CA LEU A 210 -7.74 35.48 -15.05
C LEU A 210 -6.71 34.36 -14.88
N LEU A 211 -5.91 34.05 -15.91
CA LEU A 211 -4.84 33.06 -15.79
C LEU A 211 -3.83 33.47 -14.71
N ASP A 212 -3.51 34.75 -14.54
CA ASP A 212 -2.53 35.16 -13.53
C ASP A 212 -3.05 34.94 -12.09
N VAL A 213 -4.34 35.22 -11.85
CA VAL A 213 -5.00 34.99 -10.56
C VAL A 213 -5.17 33.49 -10.28
N LEU A 214 -5.70 32.74 -11.25
CA LEU A 214 -5.89 31.30 -11.10
C LEU A 214 -4.58 30.54 -11.03
N LYS A 215 -3.53 30.95 -11.77
CA LYS A 215 -2.20 30.36 -11.71
C LYS A 215 -1.59 30.48 -10.33
N ALA A 216 -1.74 31.63 -9.69
CA ALA A 216 -1.17 31.87 -8.37
C ALA A 216 -1.83 31.05 -7.25
N LYS A 217 -3.11 30.70 -7.39
CA LYS A 217 -3.91 30.19 -6.25
C LYS A 217 -4.72 28.90 -6.50
N CYS A 218 -5.01 28.55 -7.76
CA CYS A 218 -5.91 27.45 -8.14
C CYS A 218 -5.32 26.50 -9.20
N SER A 219 -4.04 26.64 -9.55
CA SER A 219 -3.34 25.74 -10.48
C SER A 219 -3.06 24.36 -9.87
N THR A 220 -3.00 24.27 -8.55
CA THR A 220 -2.61 23.07 -7.81
C THR A 220 -3.66 21.97 -7.91
N VAL A 221 -3.39 20.99 -8.76
CA VAL A 221 -4.14 19.74 -8.81
C VAL A 221 -3.69 18.81 -7.69
N GLY A 222 -2.43 18.94 -7.26
CA GLY A 222 -1.87 17.97 -6.33
C GLY A 222 -0.50 18.23 -5.74
N PHE A 223 -0.14 17.37 -4.78
CA PHE A 223 1.16 17.35 -4.12
C PHE A 223 1.75 15.94 -4.15
N CYS A 224 3.07 15.87 -4.21
CA CYS A 224 3.81 14.63 -3.99
C CYS A 224 5.14 14.92 -3.29
N LEU A 225 5.54 14.00 -2.41
CA LEU A 225 6.81 14.06 -1.71
C LEU A 225 7.90 13.42 -2.58
N LYS A 226 9.12 13.93 -2.50
CA LYS A 226 10.31 13.33 -3.10
C LYS A 226 11.43 13.32 -2.07
N GLU A 227 12.22 12.25 -2.06
CA GLU A 227 13.41 12.19 -1.23
C GLU A 227 14.39 13.28 -1.63
N ASP A 228 14.76 14.13 -0.68
CA ASP A 228 15.91 15.01 -0.84
C ASP A 228 17.14 14.23 -0.39
N GLY A 229 18.15 14.13 -1.24
CA GLY A 229 19.41 13.41 -0.97
C GLY A 229 20.26 13.98 0.19
N ALA A 230 19.66 14.77 1.09
CA ALA A 230 20.27 15.20 2.33
C ALA A 230 20.27 14.04 3.34
N ALA A 231 21.39 13.83 4.03
CA ALA A 231 21.52 12.77 5.02
C ALA A 231 20.47 12.91 6.14
N PRO A 232 19.82 11.81 6.57
CA PRO A 232 18.79 11.85 7.59
C PRO A 232 19.33 12.40 8.92
N GLN A 233 18.61 13.34 9.54
CA GLN A 233 18.89 13.72 10.92
C GLN A 233 18.52 12.56 11.85
N SER A 234 19.50 12.11 12.64
CA SER A 234 19.61 10.77 13.24
C SER A 234 18.67 10.43 14.40
N SER A 235 17.42 10.89 14.43
CA SER A 235 16.54 10.66 15.60
C SER A 235 15.06 10.35 15.33
N LYS A 236 14.63 10.21 14.07
CA LYS A 236 13.23 9.88 13.75
C LYS A 236 13.10 8.65 12.86
N PRO A 237 11.98 7.91 12.98
CA PRO A 237 11.71 6.77 12.13
C PRO A 237 11.64 7.24 10.67
N GLU A 238 12.58 6.74 9.88
CA GLU A 238 12.65 6.95 8.44
C GLU A 238 11.43 6.28 7.77
N MET A 239 10.79 6.96 6.81
CA MET A 239 9.73 6.35 6.02
C MET A 239 10.27 5.10 5.31
N THR A 240 9.57 3.99 5.45
CA THR A 240 10.01 2.69 4.92
C THR A 240 10.14 2.66 3.39
N PHE A 241 9.31 3.45 2.68
CA PHE A 241 9.24 3.43 1.21
C PHE A 241 9.22 4.86 0.65
N LYS A 242 10.39 5.48 0.56
CA LYS A 242 10.49 6.87 0.09
C LYS A 242 10.42 6.96 -1.44
N PRO A 243 9.54 7.79 -2.00
CA PRO A 243 9.53 8.08 -3.43
C PRO A 243 10.76 8.90 -3.84
N ASN A 244 11.35 8.56 -4.98
CA ASN A 244 12.50 9.21 -5.58
C ASN A 244 12.15 9.87 -6.92
N GLU A 245 11.56 9.15 -7.86
CA GLU A 245 11.08 9.75 -9.11
C GLU A 245 9.58 9.52 -9.27
N ILE A 246 8.92 10.47 -9.92
CA ILE A 246 7.46 10.47 -10.07
C ILE A 246 7.11 10.78 -11.52
N GLN A 247 6.18 10.00 -12.05
CA GLN A 247 5.48 10.24 -13.29
C GLN A 247 3.99 10.31 -12.99
N TYR A 248 3.23 11.10 -13.75
CA TYR A 248 1.77 11.07 -13.69
C TYR A 248 1.18 10.69 -15.04
N GLN A 249 -0.05 10.19 -15.03
CA GLN A 249 -0.80 9.98 -16.26
C GLN A 249 -2.31 10.00 -16.01
N THR A 250 -3.07 10.39 -17.02
CA THR A 250 -4.50 10.12 -17.07
C THR A 250 -4.75 8.65 -17.38
N TYR A 251 -5.81 8.09 -16.81
CA TYR A 251 -6.19 6.71 -17.01
C TYR A 251 -7.71 6.56 -16.97
N PRO A 252 -8.34 5.96 -17.99
CA PRO A 252 -9.79 5.83 -18.04
C PRO A 252 -10.32 4.81 -17.04
N TRP A 253 -11.50 5.09 -16.48
CA TRP A 253 -12.32 4.06 -15.85
C TRP A 253 -13.18 3.37 -16.91
N VAL A 254 -13.36 2.05 -16.77
CA VAL A 254 -14.15 1.22 -17.69
C VAL A 254 -15.29 0.59 -16.91
N ASP A 255 -16.54 0.72 -17.35
CA ASP A 255 -17.65 0.04 -16.69
C ASP A 255 -17.50 -1.49 -16.83
N PRO A 256 -17.25 -2.24 -15.73
CA PRO A 256 -17.09 -3.70 -15.80
C PRO A 256 -18.40 -4.42 -16.16
N GLY A 257 -19.54 -3.73 -16.09
CA GLY A 257 -20.87 -4.26 -16.42
C GLY A 257 -21.28 -4.12 -17.88
N ALA A 258 -20.58 -3.28 -18.64
CA ALA A 258 -20.97 -2.94 -20.00
C ALA A 258 -19.95 -3.52 -21.00
N ALA A 259 -20.39 -4.55 -21.73
CA ALA A 259 -19.55 -5.31 -22.67
C ALA A 259 -18.90 -4.45 -23.78
N ASN A 260 -19.47 -3.29 -24.09
CA ASN A 260 -19.00 -2.35 -25.12
C ASN A 260 -18.75 -0.94 -24.56
N PHE A 261 -18.47 -0.80 -23.26
CA PHE A 261 -18.24 0.52 -22.67
C PHE A 261 -17.00 1.17 -23.29
N GLN A 262 -17.19 2.34 -23.89
CA GLN A 262 -16.11 3.21 -24.31
C GLN A 262 -15.89 4.27 -23.24
N PRO A 263 -14.70 4.32 -22.61
CA PRO A 263 -14.43 5.35 -21.62
C PRO A 263 -14.57 6.74 -22.20
N SER A 264 -15.42 7.54 -21.56
CA SER A 264 -15.66 8.93 -21.93
C SER A 264 -15.18 9.86 -20.83
N SER A 265 -14.61 10.99 -21.24
CA SER A 265 -14.34 12.14 -20.37
C SER A 265 -15.66 12.81 -19.97
N GLY A 266 -15.71 13.36 -18.75
CA GLY A 266 -16.77 14.26 -18.33
C GLY A 266 -16.93 14.34 -16.81
N ILE A 267 -17.91 15.12 -16.36
CA ILE A 267 -18.10 15.46 -14.94
C ILE A 267 -19.37 14.85 -14.32
N LYS A 268 -20.10 14.03 -15.07
CA LYS A 268 -21.36 13.42 -14.63
C LYS A 268 -21.27 11.90 -14.61
N GLY A 269 -22.03 11.27 -13.72
CA GLY A 269 -22.07 9.82 -13.57
C GLY A 269 -20.67 9.19 -13.43
N ASN A 270 -20.50 7.99 -13.97
CA ASN A 270 -19.26 7.21 -13.84
C ASN A 270 -18.03 7.83 -14.56
N GLN A 271 -18.19 8.87 -15.37
CA GLN A 271 -17.05 9.59 -15.97
C GLN A 271 -16.18 10.28 -14.89
N ARG A 272 -16.76 10.58 -13.73
CA ARG A 272 -16.03 11.12 -12.56
C ARG A 272 -15.07 10.10 -11.93
N LEU A 273 -15.08 8.84 -12.39
CA LEU A 273 -14.23 7.77 -11.88
C LEU A 273 -12.94 7.58 -12.71
N ASN A 274 -12.76 8.35 -13.79
CA ASN A 274 -11.47 8.40 -14.49
C ASN A 274 -10.36 8.79 -13.51
N TYR A 275 -9.16 8.25 -13.70
CA TYR A 275 -8.08 8.33 -12.73
C TYR A 275 -6.96 9.27 -13.17
N LEU A 276 -6.42 10.00 -12.21
CA LEU A 276 -5.08 10.54 -12.27
C LEU A 276 -4.15 9.59 -11.51
N LEU A 277 -3.20 8.98 -12.21
CA LEU A 277 -2.23 8.08 -11.62
C LEU A 277 -0.96 8.84 -11.26
N TYR A 278 -0.40 8.55 -10.08
CA TYR A 278 0.92 8.95 -9.64
C TYR A 278 1.76 7.69 -9.55
N CYS A 279 2.71 7.55 -10.47
CA CYS A 279 3.56 6.39 -10.63
C CYS A 279 4.96 6.72 -10.10
N GLU A 280 5.34 6.10 -8.99
CA GLU A 280 6.54 6.46 -8.25
C GLU A 280 7.57 5.32 -8.28
N THR A 281 8.85 5.69 -8.29
CA THR A 281 9.96 4.79 -8.00
C THR A 281 10.55 5.13 -6.64
N THR A 282 11.20 4.18 -5.99
CA THR A 282 11.76 4.32 -4.63
C THR A 282 13.27 4.06 -4.60
N GLY A 283 13.95 4.68 -3.64
CA GLY A 283 15.42 4.60 -3.52
C GLY A 283 16.11 5.07 -4.80
N ASN A 284 17.22 4.42 -5.19
CA ASN A 284 18.01 4.85 -6.36
C ASN A 284 17.44 4.43 -7.73
N ARG A 285 16.17 4.00 -7.78
CA ARG A 285 15.54 3.52 -9.02
C ARG A 285 15.11 4.70 -9.90
N LYS A 286 15.43 4.59 -11.18
CA LYS A 286 15.00 5.54 -12.23
C LYS A 286 13.62 5.17 -12.75
N LEU A 287 12.93 6.16 -13.30
CA LEU A 287 11.70 5.94 -14.08
C LEU A 287 11.94 4.91 -15.19
N PRO A 288 10.91 4.12 -15.55
CA PRO A 288 10.95 3.26 -16.73
C PRO A 288 11.35 4.02 -18.01
N PRO A 289 11.91 3.30 -19.00
CA PRO A 289 12.13 3.82 -20.35
C PRO A 289 10.87 4.49 -20.91
N ILE A 290 11.03 5.48 -21.79
CA ILE A 290 9.92 6.32 -22.28
C ILE A 290 8.80 5.49 -22.92
N ASP A 291 9.15 4.43 -23.66
CA ASP A 291 8.22 3.49 -24.29
C ASP A 291 7.41 2.63 -23.31
N GLN A 292 7.82 2.58 -22.04
CA GLN A 292 7.17 1.83 -20.95
C GLN A 292 6.76 2.73 -19.79
N ARG A 293 6.89 4.05 -19.96
CA ARG A 293 6.64 5.04 -18.91
C ARG A 293 5.15 5.17 -18.60
N PHE A 294 4.29 4.83 -19.54
CA PHE A 294 2.85 4.88 -19.34
C PHE A 294 2.28 3.49 -19.09
N LEU A 295 1.54 3.36 -17.99
CA LEU A 295 0.86 2.13 -17.63
C LEU A 295 -0.25 1.83 -18.65
N PRO A 296 -0.30 0.58 -19.16
CA PRO A 296 -1.33 0.16 -20.11
C PRO A 296 -2.71 0.06 -19.45
N ARG A 297 -3.76 0.27 -20.25
CA ARG A 297 -5.17 0.20 -19.82
C ARG A 297 -5.62 -1.25 -19.66
N ASN A 298 -5.37 -1.83 -18.49
CA ASN A 298 -5.60 -3.27 -18.24
C ASN A 298 -6.77 -3.58 -17.29
N GLY A 299 -7.40 -2.59 -16.69
CA GLY A 299 -8.52 -2.77 -15.76
C GLY A 299 -8.80 -1.53 -14.93
N ASN A 300 -9.72 -1.63 -13.99
CA ASN A 300 -9.98 -0.55 -13.03
C ASN A 300 -9.09 -0.66 -11.80
N TRP A 301 -8.70 0.50 -11.26
CA TRP A 301 -7.89 0.60 -10.05
C TRP A 301 -8.72 0.60 -8.77
N THR A 302 -10.00 0.94 -8.86
CA THR A 302 -10.91 1.07 -7.70
C THR A 302 -12.21 0.31 -7.96
N ASP A 303 -12.85 -0.13 -6.88
CA ASP A 303 -14.18 -0.78 -6.92
C ASP A 303 -15.32 0.25 -7.05
N GLY A 304 -14.99 1.53 -7.18
CA GLY A 304 -15.96 2.62 -7.14
C GLY A 304 -16.98 2.56 -8.28
N ARG A 305 -18.25 2.76 -7.93
CA ARG A 305 -19.36 3.09 -8.83
C ARG A 305 -20.21 4.18 -8.21
N LEU A 306 -20.62 5.16 -9.01
CA LEU A 306 -21.43 6.27 -8.53
C LEU A 306 -22.93 5.95 -8.53
N ASP A 307 -23.33 4.84 -9.14
CA ASP A 307 -24.71 4.35 -9.26
C ASP A 307 -25.45 4.23 -7.91
N ASN A 308 -24.71 4.15 -6.79
CA ASN A 308 -25.23 4.02 -5.43
C ASN A 308 -25.09 5.30 -4.57
N LEU A 309 -24.63 6.42 -5.14
CA LEU A 309 -24.46 7.67 -4.42
C LEU A 309 -25.32 8.77 -5.06
N PRO A 310 -26.18 9.46 -4.30
CA PRO A 310 -26.80 10.70 -4.76
C PRO A 310 -25.76 11.66 -5.34
N ASP A 311 -26.09 12.42 -6.38
CA ASP A 311 -25.21 13.41 -7.01
C ASP A 311 -24.60 14.42 -5.99
N GLU A 312 -25.28 14.58 -4.84
CA GLU A 312 -24.95 15.47 -3.71
C GLU A 312 -24.51 14.74 -2.43
N ALA A 313 -24.51 13.40 -2.39
CA ALA A 313 -24.12 12.69 -1.18
C ALA A 313 -22.64 12.91 -0.93
N GLN A 314 -22.31 13.54 0.20
CA GLN A 314 -20.97 13.58 0.76
C GLN A 314 -20.67 12.23 1.41
N PRO A 315 -19.82 11.40 0.82
CA PRO A 315 -19.33 10.22 1.50
C PRO A 315 -17.99 10.66 2.07
N GLU A 316 -17.97 11.04 3.34
CA GLU A 316 -16.73 11.32 4.08
C GLU A 316 -15.80 10.08 4.17
N SER A 317 -16.12 8.99 3.47
CA SER A 317 -15.42 7.71 3.48
C SER A 317 -15.49 6.91 2.17
N THR A 318 -15.79 7.51 1.01
CA THR A 318 -15.77 6.72 -0.23
C THR A 318 -14.35 6.33 -0.64
N GLU A 319 -14.14 5.02 -0.71
CA GLU A 319 -12.94 4.35 -1.20
C GLU A 319 -12.80 4.47 -2.73
N PHE A 320 -12.64 5.71 -3.22
CA PHE A 320 -12.49 6.02 -4.64
C PHE A 320 -11.04 6.30 -5.06
N GLY A 321 -10.08 5.90 -4.24
CA GLY A 321 -8.68 5.83 -4.62
C GLY A 321 -8.13 4.43 -4.42
N ALA A 322 -6.96 4.16 -4.99
CA ALA A 322 -6.23 2.94 -4.73
C ALA A 322 -4.73 3.19 -4.67
N PHE A 323 -4.06 2.35 -3.90
CA PHE A 323 -2.62 2.29 -3.78
C PHE A 323 -2.13 0.90 -4.14
N HIS A 324 -1.12 0.83 -4.98
CA HIS A 324 -0.42 -0.41 -5.29
C HIS A 324 1.06 -0.24 -4.96
N MET A 325 1.64 -1.17 -4.22
CA MET A 325 3.07 -1.25 -3.95
C MET A 325 3.64 -2.55 -4.49
N ALA A 326 4.75 -2.45 -5.20
CA ALA A 326 5.42 -3.58 -5.82
C ALA A 326 5.79 -4.67 -4.80
N ARG A 327 5.65 -5.94 -5.20
CA ARG A 327 6.20 -7.11 -4.45
C ARG A 327 7.63 -6.90 -4.01
N ARG A 328 8.47 -6.33 -4.88
CA ARG A 328 9.89 -6.09 -4.60
C ARG A 328 10.13 -5.11 -3.46
N ASN A 329 9.17 -4.21 -3.21
CA ASN A 329 9.23 -3.27 -2.10
C ASN A 329 8.63 -3.92 -0.85
N PHE A 330 7.39 -4.41 -0.98
CA PHE A 330 6.65 -4.94 0.16
C PHE A 330 7.22 -6.27 0.69
N PHE A 331 7.34 -7.30 -0.16
CA PHE A 331 7.90 -8.59 0.25
C PHE A 331 9.43 -8.56 0.28
N ASP A 332 10.07 -8.36 -0.87
CA ASP A 332 11.51 -8.56 -1.01
C ASP A 332 12.31 -7.49 -0.23
N GLY A 333 11.81 -6.25 -0.24
CA GLY A 333 12.47 -5.10 0.36
C GLY A 333 12.25 -4.95 1.86
N TYR A 334 11.10 -5.41 2.37
CA TYR A 334 10.61 -5.12 3.72
C TYR A 334 10.24 -6.40 4.51
N LEU A 335 9.16 -7.08 4.13
CA LEU A 335 8.56 -8.13 4.96
C LEU A 335 9.50 -9.33 5.16
N LEU A 336 10.09 -9.85 4.07
CA LEU A 336 10.97 -11.01 4.15
C LEU A 336 12.25 -10.73 4.96
N LYS A 337 12.74 -9.49 4.92
CA LYS A 337 13.89 -9.07 5.74
C LYS A 337 13.57 -9.04 7.23
N LYS A 338 12.32 -8.82 7.63
CA LYS A 338 11.91 -8.95 9.03
C LYS A 338 11.72 -10.43 9.39
N LEU A 339 11.03 -11.16 8.51
CA LEU A 339 10.76 -12.59 8.72
C LEU A 339 12.02 -13.46 8.74
N ARG A 340 13.17 -13.00 8.21
CA ARG A 340 14.44 -13.74 8.32
C ARG A 340 14.84 -14.05 9.77
N GLN A 341 14.39 -13.22 10.73
CA GLN A 341 14.60 -13.50 12.15
C GLN A 341 13.98 -14.84 12.57
N LEU A 342 12.86 -15.25 11.94
CA LEU A 342 12.26 -16.58 12.16
C LEU A 342 13.21 -17.69 11.70
N ASN A 343 13.85 -17.53 10.55
CA ASN A 343 14.83 -18.49 10.06
C ASN A 343 16.04 -18.55 10.99
N HIS A 344 16.45 -17.43 11.59
CA HIS A 344 17.53 -17.43 12.57
C HIS A 344 17.13 -18.16 13.87
N ILE A 345 15.97 -17.83 14.44
CA ILE A 345 15.54 -18.31 15.77
C ILE A 345 15.04 -19.76 15.72
N LEU A 346 14.38 -20.18 14.64
CA LEU A 346 13.73 -21.49 14.54
C LEU A 346 14.55 -22.51 13.74
N ASN A 347 15.73 -22.14 13.25
CA ASN A 347 16.63 -23.09 12.60
C ASN A 347 17.39 -23.89 13.66
N PRO A 348 17.29 -25.23 13.68
CA PRO A 348 18.06 -26.03 14.61
C PRO A 348 19.54 -26.05 14.23
N SER A 349 20.38 -26.10 15.27
CA SER A 349 21.82 -26.26 15.17
C SER A 349 22.24 -27.54 15.88
N LEU A 350 22.97 -28.38 15.16
CA LEU A 350 23.40 -29.71 15.62
C LEU A 350 24.90 -29.74 15.88
N SER A 351 25.34 -29.52 17.12
CA SER A 351 26.77 -29.35 17.47
C SER A 351 27.56 -30.63 17.38
N PHE A 352 27.03 -31.68 17.98
CA PHE A 352 27.56 -33.02 17.88
C PHE A 352 26.43 -34.02 18.11
N ALA A 353 26.57 -35.18 17.51
CA ALA A 353 25.91 -36.39 17.96
C ALA A 353 27.03 -37.36 18.32
N TYR A 354 26.97 -37.95 19.52
CA TYR A 354 27.86 -39.04 19.84
C TYR A 354 27.11 -40.20 20.48
N VAL A 355 27.58 -41.40 20.15
CA VAL A 355 27.20 -42.66 20.78
C VAL A 355 28.45 -43.17 21.48
N LYS A 356 28.34 -43.53 22.76
CA LYS A 356 29.41 -44.19 23.52
C LYS A 356 28.87 -45.45 24.20
N VAL A 357 29.74 -46.39 24.53
CA VAL A 357 29.38 -47.55 25.36
C VAL A 357 29.51 -47.14 26.83
N ASP A 358 28.44 -47.28 27.62
CA ASP A 358 28.34 -46.62 28.94
C ASP A 358 28.74 -47.48 30.15
N ASP A 359 28.82 -48.82 30.06
CA ASP A 359 29.28 -49.66 31.19
C ASP A 359 29.78 -51.10 30.82
N TRP A 360 30.67 -51.64 31.67
CA TRP A 360 31.30 -52.98 31.64
C TRP A 360 30.36 -54.13 32.00
N SER A 361 29.31 -53.88 32.80
CA SER A 361 28.44 -54.94 33.32
C SER A 361 27.20 -55.20 32.48
N ASN A 362 26.82 -54.22 31.65
CA ASN A 362 25.65 -54.26 30.78
C ASN A 362 25.90 -53.31 29.60
N PRO A 363 26.12 -53.81 28.37
CA PRO A 363 26.52 -52.98 27.23
C PRO A 363 25.35 -52.12 26.73
N TRP A 364 24.98 -51.09 27.50
CA TRP A 364 24.12 -50.03 27.03
C TRP A 364 24.96 -49.01 26.27
N CYS A 365 24.46 -48.60 25.12
CA CYS A 365 25.01 -47.44 24.43
C CYS A 365 24.39 -46.19 25.06
N ALA A 366 25.20 -45.33 25.67
CA ALA A 366 24.78 -43.98 26.00
C ALA A 366 24.84 -43.13 24.74
N TRP A 367 23.72 -42.47 24.47
CA TRP A 367 23.59 -41.56 23.35
C TRP A 367 23.44 -40.14 23.86
N ASN A 368 24.08 -39.21 23.16
CA ASN A 368 23.86 -37.79 23.39
C ASN A 368 23.91 -37.02 22.07
N CYS A 369 23.03 -36.05 21.94
CA CYS A 369 23.05 -35.08 20.88
C CYS A 369 22.90 -33.69 21.48
N ASP A 370 23.79 -32.79 21.08
CA ASP A 370 23.62 -31.37 21.34
C ASP A 370 22.87 -30.72 20.17
N LEU A 371 21.54 -30.72 20.32
CA LEU A 371 20.60 -30.03 19.44
C LEU A 371 20.16 -28.75 20.14
N THR A 372 20.43 -27.61 19.52
CA THR A 372 19.97 -26.30 19.98
C THR A 372 19.04 -25.68 18.94
N ILE A 373 18.08 -24.88 19.38
CA ILE A 373 17.17 -24.15 18.48
C ILE A 373 17.65 -22.70 18.43
N GLY A 374 17.91 -22.21 17.23
CA GLY A 374 18.63 -20.96 17.00
C GLY A 374 20.11 -21.21 16.71
N ASP A 375 20.72 -20.44 15.81
CA ASP A 375 22.14 -20.61 15.49
C ASP A 375 23.05 -20.04 16.59
N LEU A 376 23.49 -20.91 17.49
CA LEU A 376 24.46 -20.59 18.55
C LEU A 376 25.92 -20.71 18.09
N ARG A 377 26.22 -21.21 16.88
CA ARG A 377 27.60 -21.44 16.40
C ARG A 377 28.30 -20.24 15.80
N GLY A 378 27.86 -19.06 16.23
CA GLY A 378 28.65 -17.85 16.12
C GLY A 378 28.22 -16.94 14.99
N ARG A 379 28.45 -15.68 15.30
CA ARG A 379 28.37 -14.43 14.52
C ARG A 379 29.15 -14.44 13.19
N SER A 380 29.40 -15.59 12.56
CA SER A 380 30.25 -15.71 11.36
C SER A 380 29.47 -15.91 10.06
N LYS A 381 28.15 -16.15 10.11
CA LYS A 381 27.32 -16.17 8.91
C LYS A 381 26.74 -14.79 8.70
N ASP A 382 26.87 -14.30 7.47
CA ASP A 382 26.17 -13.11 7.00
C ASP A 382 24.65 -13.32 7.16
N ASP A 383 23.92 -12.26 7.51
CA ASP A 383 22.46 -12.27 7.67
C ASP A 383 21.76 -12.81 6.42
N SER A 384 22.40 -12.63 5.25
CA SER A 384 21.92 -13.16 3.97
C SER A 384 21.79 -14.69 3.91
N PHE A 385 22.47 -15.43 4.79
CA PHE A 385 22.28 -16.88 4.92
C PHE A 385 20.84 -17.25 5.25
N TYR A 386 20.16 -16.42 6.05
CA TYR A 386 18.80 -16.64 6.53
C TYR A 386 17.73 -16.04 5.61
N ASP A 387 18.11 -15.48 4.46
CA ASP A 387 17.16 -14.87 3.55
C ASP A 387 16.27 -15.92 2.90
N PHE A 388 14.99 -15.57 2.78
CA PHE A 388 14.06 -16.31 1.94
C PHE A 388 14.39 -16.09 0.47
N LYS A 389 14.39 -17.17 -0.32
CA LYS A 389 14.63 -17.13 -1.76
C LYS A 389 13.34 -17.41 -2.51
N LEU A 390 13.09 -16.69 -3.59
CA LEU A 390 11.94 -16.93 -4.46
C LEU A 390 12.01 -18.36 -5.03
N ILE A 391 10.91 -19.11 -4.93
CA ILE A 391 10.75 -20.40 -5.58
C ILE A 391 10.49 -20.13 -7.06
N GLU A 392 11.47 -20.42 -7.92
CA GLU A 392 11.35 -20.22 -9.37
C GLU A 392 10.12 -20.95 -9.94
N GLY A 393 9.37 -20.27 -10.80
CA GLY A 393 8.15 -20.79 -11.42
C GLY A 393 6.92 -20.83 -10.51
N SER A 394 7.00 -20.37 -9.26
CA SER A 394 5.82 -20.24 -8.40
C SER A 394 4.88 -19.11 -8.87
N SER A 395 3.60 -19.42 -8.97
CA SER A 395 2.52 -18.49 -9.34
C SER A 395 1.26 -18.83 -8.54
N PRO A 396 0.86 -18.01 -7.54
CA PRO A 396 1.51 -16.77 -7.10
C PRO A 396 2.93 -17.00 -6.54
N PRO A 397 3.76 -15.95 -6.44
CA PRO A 397 5.09 -16.03 -5.85
C PRO A 397 5.09 -16.67 -4.45
N LYS A 398 6.04 -17.57 -4.24
CA LYS A 398 6.34 -18.17 -2.93
C LYS A 398 7.82 -18.06 -2.66
N TRP A 399 8.19 -17.90 -1.41
CA TRP A 399 9.60 -17.86 -1.01
C TRP A 399 9.90 -18.98 -0.04
N GLU A 400 11.13 -19.49 -0.09
CA GLU A 400 11.60 -20.53 0.82
C GLU A 400 12.99 -20.25 1.38
N PHE A 401 13.18 -20.65 2.63
CA PHE A 401 14.48 -20.85 3.23
C PHE A 401 14.69 -22.35 3.40
N LYS A 402 15.87 -22.84 2.99
CA LYS A 402 16.28 -24.23 3.12
C LYS A 402 17.65 -24.29 3.75
N ASN A 403 17.80 -25.15 4.76
CA ASN A 403 19.08 -25.45 5.36
C ASN A 403 19.17 -26.95 5.64
N SER A 404 20.35 -27.52 5.43
CA SER A 404 20.65 -28.90 5.79
C SER A 404 22.00 -28.95 6.47
N ILE A 405 22.03 -29.46 7.70
CA ILE A 405 23.23 -29.66 8.49
C ILE A 405 23.37 -31.15 8.73
N THR A 406 24.55 -31.69 8.52
CA THR A 406 24.86 -33.09 8.87
C THR A 406 26.08 -33.10 9.77
N SER A 407 26.01 -33.85 10.85
CA SER A 407 27.13 -34.21 11.72
C SER A 407 27.32 -35.71 11.66
N LYS A 408 28.53 -36.14 11.33
CA LYS A 408 28.89 -37.56 11.29
C LYS A 408 29.94 -37.80 12.36
N GLN A 409 29.68 -38.74 13.23
CA GLN A 409 30.72 -39.27 14.10
C GLN A 409 31.48 -40.36 13.33
N GLY A 410 32.81 -40.30 13.36
CA GLY A 410 33.63 -41.44 12.97
C GLY A 410 33.34 -42.66 13.86
N TYR A 411 33.72 -43.85 13.40
CA TYR A 411 33.58 -45.05 14.20
C TYR A 411 34.28 -44.89 15.55
N ASP A 412 33.55 -45.17 16.63
CA ASP A 412 34.15 -45.40 17.93
C ASP A 412 34.30 -46.91 18.12
N GLU A 413 35.56 -47.35 18.10
CA GLU A 413 35.99 -48.72 18.37
C GLU A 413 36.65 -48.82 19.74
N SER A 414 36.49 -47.81 20.62
CA SER A 414 36.99 -47.86 21.99
C SER A 414 36.21 -48.90 22.79
N GLY A 415 36.63 -50.15 22.62
CA GLY A 415 36.20 -51.32 23.36
C GLY A 415 37.28 -51.68 24.37
N LEU A 416 36.90 -51.57 25.64
CA LEU A 416 37.67 -51.91 26.82
C LEU A 416 38.03 -53.41 26.84
N ASP A 417 39.14 -53.76 27.52
CA ASP A 417 39.70 -55.13 27.61
C ASP A 417 38.63 -56.24 27.66
N GLY A 418 38.45 -56.95 26.54
CA GLY A 418 37.59 -58.14 26.42
C GLY A 418 36.24 -57.99 25.71
N TRP A 419 35.82 -56.78 25.32
CA TRP A 419 34.58 -56.54 24.54
C TRP A 419 34.85 -55.68 23.30
N SER A 420 34.57 -56.20 22.10
CA SER A 420 34.60 -55.39 20.86
C SER A 420 33.20 -54.91 20.53
N ALA A 421 32.81 -53.76 21.08
CA ALA A 421 31.67 -53.00 20.61
C ALA A 421 32.18 -51.95 19.61
N LYS A 422 31.48 -51.80 18.50
CA LYS A 422 31.73 -50.73 17.55
C LYS A 422 30.44 -49.93 17.40
N VAL A 423 30.54 -48.62 17.54
CA VAL A 423 29.39 -47.72 17.45
C VAL A 423 29.71 -46.58 16.49
N TRP A 424 28.69 -46.11 15.80
CA TRP A 424 28.75 -44.84 15.07
C TRP A 424 27.37 -44.20 15.06
N GLY A 425 27.37 -42.87 14.95
CA GLY A 425 26.16 -42.07 14.89
C GLY A 425 26.27 -41.05 13.76
N ASP A 426 25.23 -40.95 12.95
CA ASP A 426 24.98 -39.85 12.04
C ASP A 426 23.78 -39.07 12.56
N ALA A 427 23.88 -37.75 12.49
CA ALA A 427 22.77 -36.86 12.77
C ALA A 427 22.65 -35.83 11.66
N SER A 428 21.44 -35.55 11.22
CA SER A 428 21.18 -34.46 10.28
C SER A 428 19.97 -33.66 10.71
N CYS A 429 19.95 -32.40 10.32
CA CYS A 429 18.81 -31.52 10.46
C CYS A 429 18.52 -30.87 9.12
N GLU A 430 17.27 -30.95 8.68
CA GLU A 430 16.77 -30.27 7.49
C GLU A 430 15.69 -29.28 7.92
N THR A 431 15.90 -28.01 7.60
CA THR A 431 14.91 -26.94 7.83
C THR A 431 14.38 -26.47 6.48
N ARG A 432 13.07 -26.35 6.39
CA ARG A 432 12.39 -25.71 5.28
C ARG A 432 11.30 -24.79 5.81
N ASN A 433 11.45 -23.50 5.56
CA ASN A 433 10.44 -22.49 5.89
C ASN A 433 9.94 -21.86 4.59
N THR A 434 8.64 -21.61 4.49
CA THR A 434 7.99 -21.05 3.30
C THR A 434 7.13 -19.86 3.67
N VAL A 435 7.15 -18.83 2.81
CA VAL A 435 6.24 -17.69 2.83
C VAL A 435 5.37 -17.77 1.60
N SER A 436 4.05 -17.69 1.79
CA SER A 436 3.08 -17.74 0.70
C SER A 436 1.82 -16.96 1.04
N PHE A 437 1.01 -16.68 0.03
CA PHE A 437 -0.26 -15.97 0.18
C PHE A 437 -1.24 -16.43 -0.90
N GLU A 438 -2.50 -16.07 -0.71
CA GLU A 438 -3.55 -16.24 -1.73
C GLU A 438 -3.87 -14.89 -2.38
N PRO A 439 -3.89 -14.78 -3.73
CA PRO A 439 -4.24 -13.54 -4.40
C PRO A 439 -5.64 -13.06 -4.05
N GLY A 440 -5.77 -11.79 -3.66
CA GLY A 440 -6.99 -11.16 -3.19
C GLY A 440 -7.27 -11.33 -1.69
N SER A 441 -6.36 -11.99 -0.98
CA SER A 441 -6.35 -12.12 0.47
C SER A 441 -5.51 -11.03 1.13
N ASP A 442 -5.86 -10.69 2.36
CA ASP A 442 -5.09 -9.89 3.34
C ASP A 442 -4.08 -10.75 4.14
N LEU A 443 -4.14 -12.08 3.98
CA LEU A 443 -3.38 -13.03 4.78
C LEU A 443 -2.10 -13.51 4.10
N VAL A 444 -0.97 -13.40 4.82
CA VAL A 444 0.28 -14.09 4.50
C VAL A 444 0.47 -15.28 5.44
N THR A 445 0.78 -16.45 4.88
CA THR A 445 1.13 -17.65 5.65
C THR A 445 2.64 -17.86 5.62
N VAL A 446 3.22 -17.93 6.81
CA VAL A 446 4.60 -18.37 7.03
C VAL A 446 4.56 -19.72 7.74
N GLU A 447 5.10 -20.76 7.12
CA GLU A 447 5.11 -22.10 7.70
C GLU A 447 6.54 -22.64 7.72
N GLY A 448 6.85 -23.50 8.68
CA GLY A 448 8.16 -24.09 8.79
C GLY A 448 8.11 -25.54 9.18
N THR A 449 9.04 -26.31 8.64
CA THR A 449 9.27 -27.71 8.97
C THR A 449 10.75 -27.91 9.25
N SER A 450 11.06 -28.43 10.43
CA SER A 450 12.40 -28.91 10.76
C SER A 450 12.35 -30.41 11.01
N THR A 451 13.14 -31.15 10.25
CA THR A 451 13.29 -32.59 10.42
C THR A 451 14.68 -32.88 10.96
N VAL A 452 14.76 -33.47 12.15
CA VAL A 452 16.01 -33.95 12.73
C VAL A 452 16.02 -35.47 12.60
N TYR A 453 17.06 -35.99 11.99
CA TYR A 453 17.26 -37.41 11.77
C TYR A 453 18.50 -37.86 12.51
N PHE A 454 18.36 -38.97 13.23
CA PHE A 454 19.44 -39.64 13.92
C PHE A 454 19.47 -41.08 13.45
N LYS A 455 20.68 -41.54 13.16
CA LYS A 455 20.96 -42.92 12.85
C LYS A 455 22.13 -43.36 13.69
N PHE A 456 21.96 -44.45 14.42
CA PHE A 456 23.07 -45.09 15.08
C PHE A 456 23.10 -46.57 14.79
N ARG A 457 24.30 -47.12 14.80
CA ARG A 457 24.50 -48.56 14.65
C ARG A 457 25.41 -49.02 15.76
N TYR A 458 25.07 -50.15 16.37
CA TYR A 458 25.92 -50.78 17.36
C TYR A 458 26.08 -52.26 17.07
N TRP A 459 27.29 -52.75 17.37
CA TRP A 459 27.63 -54.16 17.32
C TRP A 459 27.77 -54.69 18.75
N GLU A 460 26.92 -55.64 19.14
CA GLU A 460 27.04 -56.31 20.44
C GLU A 460 27.74 -57.66 20.28
N TYR A 461 28.90 -57.82 20.92
CA TYR A 461 29.61 -59.11 21.02
C TYR A 461 29.22 -59.79 22.33
N LYS A 462 28.10 -60.52 22.36
CA LYS A 462 27.80 -61.38 23.52
C LYS A 462 28.84 -62.49 23.58
N ALA A 463 29.27 -62.88 24.78
CA ALA A 463 30.11 -64.05 25.07
C ALA A 463 29.58 -65.40 24.49
N LEU A 464 28.41 -65.39 23.83
CA LEU A 464 27.70 -66.50 23.19
C LEU A 464 27.75 -66.50 21.64
N LYS A 465 28.71 -65.82 21.00
CA LYS A 465 29.01 -65.91 19.54
C LYS A 465 27.85 -65.55 18.57
N LYS A 466 27.01 -64.57 18.89
CA LYS A 466 26.12 -63.94 17.89
C LYS A 466 26.46 -62.47 17.76
N ASN A 467 27.00 -62.09 16.60
CA ASN A 467 27.15 -60.71 16.20
C ASN A 467 25.75 -60.14 15.98
N ILE A 468 25.28 -59.30 16.89
CA ILE A 468 24.05 -58.54 16.67
C ILE A 468 24.47 -57.22 16.04
N ASP A 469 24.02 -57.01 14.81
CA ASP A 469 24.18 -55.78 14.06
C ASP A 469 22.84 -55.07 14.03
N ARG A 470 22.71 -53.99 14.79
CA ARG A 470 21.47 -53.21 14.87
C ARG A 470 21.74 -51.82 14.36
N THR A 471 20.90 -51.39 13.43
CA THR A 471 20.79 -50.00 13.01
C THR A 471 19.46 -49.49 13.52
N GLU A 472 19.50 -48.37 14.21
CA GLU A 472 18.31 -47.70 14.74
C GLU A 472 18.23 -46.30 14.15
N ASN A 473 17.01 -45.90 13.83
CA ASN A 473 16.73 -44.62 13.22
C ASN A 473 15.65 -43.90 14.02
N VAL A 474 15.90 -42.63 14.32
CA VAL A 474 14.91 -41.75 14.93
C VAL A 474 14.79 -40.49 14.09
N GLN A 475 13.56 -40.16 13.76
CA GLN A 475 13.23 -38.95 13.03
C GLN A 475 12.23 -38.13 13.85
N TRP A 476 12.57 -36.87 14.08
CA TRP A 476 11.66 -35.87 14.64
C TRP A 476 11.31 -34.87 13.56
N THR A 477 10.04 -34.60 13.39
CA THR A 477 9.56 -33.57 12.49
C THR A 477 8.74 -32.57 13.31
N VAL A 478 9.25 -31.35 13.38
CA VAL A 478 8.58 -30.19 13.99
C VAL A 478 7.97 -29.37 12.87
N LYS A 479 6.69 -29.01 13.04
CA LYS A 479 5.98 -28.09 12.14
C LYS A 479 5.41 -26.93 12.93
N TRP A 480 5.51 -25.73 12.39
CA TRP A 480 4.92 -24.52 12.96
C TRP A 480 4.33 -23.66 11.85
N LYS A 481 3.40 -22.79 12.21
CA LYS A 481 2.74 -21.88 11.28
C LYS A 481 2.47 -20.53 11.94
N MET A 482 2.69 -19.46 11.20
CA MET A 482 2.41 -18.09 11.58
C MET A 482 1.55 -17.47 10.47
N LEU A 483 0.46 -16.87 10.89
CA LEU A 483 -0.44 -16.10 10.03
C LEU A 483 -0.16 -14.63 10.25
N LEU A 484 0.05 -13.88 9.16
CA LEU A 484 0.21 -12.43 9.18
C LEU A 484 -1.00 -11.81 8.49
N ASP A 485 -1.74 -11.02 9.24
CA ASP A 485 -2.96 -10.36 8.80
C ASP A 485 -2.68 -8.88 8.54
N LEU A 486 -2.94 -8.43 7.32
CA LEU A 486 -2.74 -7.05 6.90
C LEU A 486 -4.00 -6.26 7.21
N GLU A 487 -3.87 -5.18 7.98
CA GLU A 487 -5.02 -4.37 8.37
C GLU A 487 -4.75 -2.88 8.17
N ALA A 488 -5.80 -2.13 7.88
CA ALA A 488 -5.80 -0.68 8.00
C ALA A 488 -6.02 -0.27 9.47
N VAL A 489 -5.34 0.78 9.91
CA VAL A 489 -5.51 1.37 11.25
C VAL A 489 -6.25 2.70 11.19
N ASP A 490 -6.79 3.12 12.35
CA ASP A 490 -7.68 4.30 12.44
C ASP A 490 -6.98 5.61 12.08
N ASP A 491 -5.66 5.69 12.24
CA ASP A 491 -4.85 6.86 11.86
C ASP A 491 -4.59 6.96 10.34
N GLY A 492 -5.08 5.99 9.55
CA GLY A 492 -4.93 5.94 8.10
C GLY A 492 -3.75 5.12 7.58
N GLY A 493 -2.91 4.60 8.48
CA GLY A 493 -1.81 3.70 8.15
C GLY A 493 -2.21 2.25 7.91
N LEU A 494 -1.20 1.37 7.88
CA LEU A 494 -1.34 -0.08 7.81
C LEU A 494 -0.65 -0.71 9.02
N GLN A 495 -1.08 -1.90 9.41
CA GLN A 495 -0.38 -2.74 10.39
C GLN A 495 -0.37 -4.20 9.94
N ILE A 496 0.56 -4.96 10.50
CA ILE A 496 0.62 -6.42 10.31
C ILE A 496 0.39 -7.08 11.66
N LYS A 497 -0.82 -7.61 11.88
CA LYS A 497 -1.07 -8.47 13.04
C LYS A 497 -0.52 -9.86 12.76
N SER A 498 -0.08 -10.54 13.80
CA SER A 498 0.43 -11.90 13.64
C SER A 498 -0.10 -12.85 14.69
N VAL A 499 -0.46 -14.05 14.24
CA VAL A 499 -0.93 -15.15 15.07
C VAL A 499 -0.05 -16.36 14.82
N PHE A 500 0.59 -16.86 15.88
CA PHE A 500 1.35 -18.11 15.81
C PHE A 500 0.47 -19.30 16.19
N GLU A 501 0.40 -20.26 15.29
CA GLU A 501 -0.04 -21.62 15.59
C GLU A 501 1.17 -22.36 16.17
N GLY A 502 1.08 -22.74 17.44
CA GLY A 502 2.18 -23.36 18.20
C GLY A 502 2.75 -24.61 17.52
N PRO A 503 4.00 -24.99 17.86
CA PRO A 503 4.70 -26.05 17.15
C PRO A 503 4.06 -27.41 17.44
N THR A 504 3.81 -28.17 16.38
CA THR A 504 3.47 -29.59 16.45
C THR A 504 4.73 -30.42 16.25
N VAL A 505 4.95 -31.39 17.13
CA VAL A 505 6.08 -32.32 17.04
C VAL A 505 5.54 -33.70 16.79
N SER A 506 6.05 -34.33 15.73
CA SER A 506 5.78 -35.73 15.39
C SER A 506 7.09 -36.51 15.41
N MET A 507 7.02 -37.75 15.87
CA MET A 507 8.17 -38.62 16.00
C MET A 507 7.90 -39.93 15.28
N LYS A 508 8.89 -40.38 14.49
CA LYS A 508 8.93 -41.70 13.89
C LYS A 508 10.17 -42.41 14.41
N GLU A 509 9.97 -43.50 15.14
CA GLU A 509 11.03 -44.36 15.66
C GLU A 509 11.01 -45.72 14.94
N GLU A 510 12.20 -46.19 14.56
CA GLU A 510 12.44 -47.55 14.12
C GLU A 510 13.58 -48.13 14.98
N GLY A 511 13.24 -48.85 16.06
CA GLY A 511 14.22 -49.38 17.02
C GLY A 511 13.76 -49.32 18.48
N ILE A 512 14.67 -48.93 19.39
CA ILE A 512 14.44 -48.83 20.83
C ILE A 512 13.79 -47.48 21.22
N SER A 513 12.81 -47.52 22.12
CA SER A 513 11.92 -46.43 22.55
C SER A 513 12.51 -45.42 23.56
N THR A 514 13.83 -45.36 23.73
CA THR A 514 14.49 -44.60 24.83
C THR A 514 14.65 -43.11 24.55
N LEU A 515 14.17 -42.60 23.41
CA LEU A 515 14.43 -41.23 22.95
C LEU A 515 13.25 -40.26 23.15
N GLY A 516 12.16 -40.70 23.79
CA GLY A 516 10.98 -39.87 24.08
C GLY A 516 11.29 -38.57 24.85
N GLY A 517 12.27 -38.58 25.76
CA GLY A 517 12.68 -37.38 26.51
C GLY A 517 13.24 -36.25 25.63
N TYR A 518 13.84 -36.59 24.49
CA TYR A 518 14.34 -35.59 23.54
C TYR A 518 13.23 -34.98 22.69
N CYS A 519 12.17 -35.73 22.40
CA CYS A 519 10.97 -35.19 21.76
C CYS A 519 10.35 -34.08 22.61
N ASP A 520 10.20 -34.31 23.92
CA ASP A 520 9.71 -33.30 24.87
C ASP A 520 10.67 -32.10 25.00
N TYR A 521 11.98 -32.35 25.02
CA TYR A 521 12.99 -31.29 25.02
C TYR A 521 12.90 -30.42 23.76
N THR A 522 12.85 -31.03 22.57
CA THR A 522 12.74 -30.31 21.29
C THR A 522 11.44 -29.52 21.22
N LYS A 523 10.30 -30.11 21.63
CA LYS A 523 9.01 -29.41 21.69
C LYS A 523 9.08 -28.20 22.60
N LYS A 524 9.66 -28.34 23.81
CA LYS A 524 9.86 -27.23 24.74
C LYS A 524 10.78 -26.16 24.15
N ALA A 525 11.89 -26.54 23.52
CA ALA A 525 12.84 -25.60 22.93
C ALA A 525 12.19 -24.74 21.81
N PHE A 526 11.45 -25.36 20.89
CA PHE A 526 10.70 -24.63 19.86
C PHE A 526 9.58 -23.77 20.45
N THR A 527 8.86 -24.27 21.46
CA THR A 527 7.79 -23.50 22.13
C THR A 527 8.37 -22.26 22.81
N SER A 528 9.49 -22.41 23.53
CA SER A 528 10.21 -21.29 24.16
C SER A 528 10.77 -20.30 23.13
N ALA A 529 11.28 -20.78 22.00
CA ALA A 529 11.76 -19.92 20.92
C ALA A 529 10.62 -19.09 20.32
N ILE A 530 9.45 -19.69 20.11
CA ILE A 530 8.25 -19.00 19.61
C ILE A 530 7.70 -18.02 20.63
N SER A 531 7.67 -18.34 21.93
CA SER A 531 7.19 -17.41 22.97
C SER A 531 8.04 -16.14 23.08
N ASN A 532 9.30 -16.18 22.63
CA ASN A 532 10.20 -15.03 22.62
C ASN A 532 10.06 -14.16 21.35
N MET A 533 9.11 -14.44 20.47
CA MET A 533 8.88 -13.68 19.23
C MET A 533 8.09 -12.38 19.42
N SER A 534 7.70 -12.04 20.64
CA SER A 534 6.88 -10.84 20.93
C SER A 534 7.51 -9.55 20.39
N GLY A 535 8.84 -9.46 20.35
CA GLY A 535 9.56 -8.34 19.74
C GLY A 535 9.30 -8.20 18.24
N LEU A 536 9.35 -9.29 17.48
CA LEU A 536 9.03 -9.30 16.05
C LEU A 536 7.56 -8.99 15.80
N GLN A 537 6.65 -9.53 16.63
CA GLN A 537 5.21 -9.24 16.50
C GLN A 537 4.93 -7.74 16.72
N LYS A 538 5.57 -7.15 17.74
CA LYS A 538 5.47 -5.71 18.01
C LYS A 538 6.05 -4.89 16.87
N GLU A 539 7.23 -5.27 16.36
CA GLU A 539 7.86 -4.61 15.22
C GLU A 539 6.97 -4.66 13.96
N LEU A 540 6.35 -5.81 13.65
CA LEU A 540 5.44 -5.95 12.51
C LEU A 540 4.15 -5.13 12.67
N ALA A 541 3.62 -5.02 13.90
CA ALA A 541 2.43 -4.25 14.19
C ALA A 541 2.67 -2.73 14.11
N GLU A 542 3.80 -2.26 14.65
CA GLU A 542 4.07 -0.82 14.81
C GLU A 542 4.80 -0.19 13.63
N ASP A 543 5.58 -0.94 12.84
CA ASP A 543 6.52 -0.34 11.88
C ASP A 543 5.85 0.16 10.57
N LEU A 544 4.63 -0.26 10.27
CA LEU A 544 3.79 0.37 9.24
C LEU A 544 2.79 1.36 9.84
N ALA A 545 2.48 1.21 11.13
CA ALA A 545 1.57 2.10 11.84
C ALA A 545 2.22 3.49 11.93
N GLY A 546 1.46 4.50 11.51
CA GLY A 546 1.92 5.87 11.54
C GLY A 546 3.06 6.29 10.58
N LYS A 547 3.56 5.40 9.72
CA LYS A 547 4.62 5.77 8.76
C LYS A 547 4.15 6.49 7.50
N GLN A 548 2.85 6.74 7.34
CA GLN A 548 2.32 7.26 6.08
C GLN A 548 1.17 8.25 6.28
N GLY A 549 1.50 9.43 6.79
CA GLY A 549 0.76 10.64 6.41
C GLY A 549 1.13 10.99 4.97
N LEU A 550 0.61 10.23 4.00
CA LEU A 550 0.79 10.54 2.59
C LEU A 550 -0.07 11.75 2.26
N VAL A 551 0.55 12.94 2.24
CA VAL A 551 -0.04 14.15 1.66
C VAL A 551 0.02 14.00 0.14
N LEU A 552 -0.94 13.27 -0.40
CA LEU A 552 -1.16 13.11 -1.83
C LEU A 552 -2.14 14.22 -2.30
N PRO A 553 -2.43 14.36 -3.60
CA PRO A 553 -2.98 15.57 -4.19
C PRO A 553 -4.40 15.85 -3.71
N ALA A 554 -4.67 17.09 -3.28
CA ALA A 554 -5.98 17.66 -2.85
C ALA A 554 -5.89 18.49 -1.56
N GLY A 555 -4.75 18.50 -0.84
CA GLY A 555 -4.63 19.18 0.46
C GLY A 555 -5.31 18.48 1.65
N GLY A 556 -6.03 17.37 1.41
CA GLY A 556 -6.65 16.53 2.44
C GLY A 556 -5.80 15.33 2.87
N VAL A 557 -6.39 14.45 3.70
CA VAL A 557 -5.70 13.27 4.25
C VAL A 557 -6.28 12.00 3.66
N PHE A 558 -5.38 11.07 3.30
CA PHE A 558 -5.73 9.78 2.74
C PHE A 558 -5.57 8.67 3.78
N PHE A 559 -6.55 7.76 3.80
CA PHE A 559 -6.58 6.62 4.71
C PHE A 559 -6.55 5.35 3.89
N PHE A 560 -5.60 4.46 4.17
CA PHE A 560 -5.62 3.12 3.58
C PHE A 560 -6.80 2.32 4.11
N LYS A 561 -7.39 1.50 3.25
CA LYS A 561 -8.48 0.58 3.55
C LYS A 561 -8.28 -0.73 2.79
N ASN A 562 -8.81 -1.81 3.33
CA ASN A 562 -8.92 -3.11 2.67
C ASN A 562 -7.62 -3.56 1.97
N PRO A 563 -6.49 -3.67 2.71
CA PRO A 563 -5.25 -4.15 2.14
C PRO A 563 -5.42 -5.60 1.66
N ILE A 564 -4.99 -5.90 0.45
CA ILE A 564 -5.01 -7.24 -0.14
C ILE A 564 -3.74 -7.46 -0.96
N LEU A 565 -3.44 -8.71 -1.29
CA LEU A 565 -2.28 -9.08 -2.09
C LEU A 565 -2.69 -9.38 -3.54
N GLY A 566 -2.10 -8.67 -4.49
CA GLY A 566 -2.23 -8.95 -5.92
C GLY A 566 -1.59 -10.30 -6.29
N HIS A 567 -1.94 -10.81 -7.47
CA HIS A 567 -1.44 -12.08 -7.98
C HIS A 567 0.09 -12.14 -8.01
N ASP A 568 0.73 -11.03 -8.37
CA ASP A 568 2.18 -10.94 -8.48
C ASP A 568 2.86 -10.62 -7.14
N GLY A 569 2.10 -10.60 -6.03
CA GLY A 569 2.57 -10.29 -4.67
C GLY A 569 2.66 -8.79 -4.38
N ASP A 570 2.04 -7.95 -5.20
CA ASP A 570 1.91 -6.52 -4.94
C ASP A 570 0.94 -6.29 -3.77
N LEU A 571 1.24 -5.33 -2.89
CA LEU A 571 0.29 -4.88 -1.87
C LEU A 571 -0.68 -3.89 -2.52
N VAL A 572 -1.98 -4.14 -2.39
CA VAL A 572 -3.05 -3.33 -2.95
C VAL A 572 -3.95 -2.83 -1.83
N CYS A 573 -4.18 -1.52 -1.75
CA CYS A 573 -5.09 -0.93 -0.76
C CYS A 573 -6.10 -0.04 -1.48
N SER A 574 -7.32 -0.02 -0.98
CA SER A 574 -8.24 1.09 -1.24
C SER A 574 -7.74 2.34 -0.51
N ILE A 575 -8.07 3.51 -1.05
CA ILE A 575 -7.83 4.80 -0.43
C ILE A 575 -9.15 5.53 -0.24
N ALA A 576 -9.41 5.95 1.00
CA ALA A 576 -10.46 6.90 1.35
C ALA A 576 -9.85 8.30 1.52
N TYR A 577 -10.58 9.33 1.09
CA TYR A 577 -10.19 10.73 1.22
C TYR A 577 -11.03 11.42 2.31
N SER A 578 -10.36 12.09 3.24
CA SER A 578 -11.01 12.97 4.22
C SER A 578 -10.64 14.43 3.99
N LYS A 579 -11.67 15.28 4.06
CA LYS A 579 -11.56 16.75 3.94
C LYS A 579 -10.96 17.39 5.20
N ILE A 580 -11.06 16.73 6.35
CA ILE A 580 -10.60 17.27 7.64
C ILE A 580 -9.16 16.79 7.85
N GLN A 581 -8.21 17.72 7.91
CA GLN A 581 -6.92 17.41 8.53
C GLN A 581 -7.19 17.07 10.00
N PRO A 582 -6.91 15.85 10.47
CA PRO A 582 -7.07 15.53 11.87
C PRO A 582 -6.22 16.52 12.67
N LYS A 583 -6.85 17.30 13.56
CA LYS A 583 -6.13 18.10 14.55
C LYS A 583 -5.29 17.12 15.37
N VAL A 584 -3.99 17.08 15.11
CA VAL A 584 -2.96 16.51 15.98
C VAL A 584 -3.23 15.06 16.40
N MET A 585 -2.77 14.07 15.63
CA MET A 585 -2.77 12.66 16.09
C MET A 585 -1.37 12.00 16.16
N PHE A 586 -0.29 12.76 16.05
CA PHE A 586 1.04 12.22 16.37
C PHE A 586 1.51 12.65 17.74
N ASN A 587 1.01 11.96 18.77
CA ASN A 587 1.78 11.75 19.98
C ASN A 587 2.20 10.27 20.03
N PRO A 588 3.47 9.94 19.72
CA PRO A 588 3.98 8.56 19.75
C PRO A 588 3.75 7.82 21.08
N GLU A 589 3.46 8.55 22.15
CA GLU A 589 3.22 8.00 23.49
C GLU A 589 1.85 7.32 23.64
N ASP A 590 0.83 7.69 22.88
CA ASP A 590 -0.55 7.22 23.07
C ASP A 590 -0.77 5.76 22.61
N HIS A 591 0.09 5.23 21.74
CA HIS A 591 0.00 3.84 21.26
C HIS A 591 0.48 2.80 22.28
N THR A 592 1.18 3.23 23.34
CA THR A 592 1.63 2.30 24.39
C THR A 592 0.48 1.82 25.30
N ALA A 593 -0.63 2.56 25.37
CA ALA A 593 -1.73 2.28 26.30
C ALA A 593 -2.73 1.22 25.81
N ILE A 594 -2.87 1.01 24.49
CA ILE A 594 -3.91 0.14 23.91
C ILE A 594 -3.55 -1.36 24.05
N ASN A 595 -2.27 -1.71 24.09
CA ASN A 595 -1.81 -3.12 24.14
C ASN A 595 -1.71 -3.71 25.56
N ASP A 596 -1.73 -2.88 26.61
CA ASP A 596 -1.79 -3.37 27.99
C ASP A 596 -3.12 -4.07 28.30
N ASP A 597 -4.20 -3.72 27.59
CA ASP A 597 -5.53 -4.29 27.82
C ASP A 597 -5.75 -5.61 27.04
N ALA A 598 -5.07 -5.79 25.90
CA ALA A 598 -5.08 -7.05 25.15
C ALA A 598 -4.26 -8.16 25.85
N ASN A 599 -3.11 -7.81 26.45
CA ASN A 599 -2.31 -8.76 27.24
C ASN A 599 -2.94 -9.12 28.60
N LYS A 600 -3.77 -8.23 29.18
CA LYS A 600 -4.56 -8.55 30.39
C LYS A 600 -5.75 -9.48 30.12
N ARG A 601 -6.27 -9.51 28.89
CA ARG A 601 -7.35 -10.45 28.51
C ARG A 601 -6.84 -11.85 28.13
N ALA A 602 -5.58 -12.00 27.74
CA ALA A 602 -4.97 -13.31 27.46
C ALA A 602 -4.52 -14.07 28.73
N THR A 603 -4.49 -13.41 29.91
CA THR A 603 -4.08 -14.01 31.18
C THR A 603 -5.24 -14.45 32.09
N TYR A 604 -6.50 -14.24 31.70
CA TYR A 604 -7.69 -14.74 32.41
C TYR A 604 -8.37 -15.87 31.65
N ASN A 605 -7.71 -17.03 31.56
CA ASN A 605 -8.34 -18.34 31.38
C ASN A 605 -7.31 -19.45 31.64
N VAL A 606 -6.84 -19.54 32.88
CA VAL A 606 -6.29 -20.79 33.43
C VAL A 606 -7.12 -21.08 34.67
N GLY A 607 -8.04 -22.04 34.54
CA GLY A 607 -8.82 -22.53 35.66
C GLY A 607 -7.89 -23.11 36.73
N SER A 608 -7.79 -22.43 37.86
CA SER A 608 -7.27 -22.99 39.09
C SER A 608 -8.36 -23.85 39.72
N GLU A 609 -8.32 -25.16 39.49
CA GLU A 609 -8.98 -26.10 40.39
C GLU A 609 -8.30 -25.97 41.76
N GLN A 610 -8.98 -25.30 42.70
CA GLN A 610 -8.63 -25.36 44.11
C GLN A 610 -9.04 -26.73 44.68
N PRO A 611 -8.19 -27.41 45.45
CA PRO A 611 -8.61 -28.59 46.19
C PRO A 611 -9.54 -28.19 47.33
N LEU A 612 -10.66 -28.92 47.47
CA LEU A 612 -11.64 -28.77 48.54
C LEU A 612 -10.99 -28.91 49.93
N PRO A 613 -11.42 -28.14 50.93
CA PRO A 613 -10.94 -28.28 52.31
C PRO A 613 -11.49 -29.57 52.95
N PRO A 614 -10.76 -30.20 53.89
CA PRO A 614 -11.24 -31.36 54.61
C PRO A 614 -12.38 -30.97 55.59
N PRO A 615 -13.30 -31.89 55.90
CA PRO A 615 -14.43 -31.61 56.78
C PRO A 615 -13.96 -31.41 58.23
N ALA A 616 -14.52 -30.38 58.87
CA ALA A 616 -14.31 -30.06 60.27
C ALA A 616 -14.86 -31.16 61.19
N THR A 617 -13.99 -31.81 61.96
CA THR A 617 -14.39 -32.58 63.15
C THR A 617 -14.34 -31.68 64.37
N GLY A 618 -15.51 -31.29 64.86
CA GLY A 618 -15.68 -30.68 66.19
C GLY A 618 -15.41 -31.71 67.30
N GLY A 619 -14.71 -31.28 68.34
CA GLY A 619 -14.29 -32.12 69.45
C GLY A 619 -15.30 -32.23 70.59
N SER A 620 -15.09 -33.20 71.48
CA SER A 620 -14.90 -33.03 72.94
C SER A 620 -14.71 -34.37 73.65
N ILE A 621 -13.78 -34.36 74.61
CA ILE A 621 -13.31 -35.38 75.59
C ILE A 621 -14.41 -35.58 76.67
N PRO A 622 -14.66 -36.76 77.32
CA PRO A 622 -13.77 -37.26 78.39
C PRO A 622 -13.70 -38.76 78.74
N LEU A 623 -12.63 -39.04 79.51
CA LEU A 623 -12.19 -40.23 80.28
C LEU A 623 -11.49 -41.36 79.52
#